data_AF-A0A1M7A411-F1
#
_entry.id   AF-A0A1M7A411-F1
#
_cell.length_a   1.000
_cell.length_b   1.000
_cell.length_c   1.000
_cell.angle_alpha   90.00
_cell.angle_beta   90.00
_cell.angle_gamma   90.00
#
_symmetry.space_group_name_H-M   'P 1'
#
loop_
_entity.id
_entity.type
_entity.pdbx_description
1 polymer ?
#
loop_
_entity_poly.entity_id
_entity_poly.type
_entity_poly.pdbx_seq_one_letter_code
_entity_poly.pdbx_strand_id
1 'polypeptide(L)'
;MMEETYLLLMEKIVELTEKNGETDAAALAWETGMKHGDILLRLKEMEEKNWLVTYEIDMCCGEEYIVDGLTDAGKAALAELKK
;
A
#
# COMPACT_ATOMS: atom_id res chain seq x y z
N MET A 1 13.77 -10.60 -0.09
CA MET A 1 12.91 -11.08 1.01
C MET A 1 12.27 -9.98 1.88
N MET A 2 12.58 -8.69 1.68
CA MET A 2 11.79 -7.57 2.26
C MET A 2 11.56 -6.48 1.20
N GLU A 3 12.61 -6.18 0.43
CA GLU A 3 12.55 -5.28 -0.74
C GLU A 3 11.60 -5.81 -1.84
N GLU A 4 11.62 -7.12 -2.13
CA GLU A 4 10.66 -7.74 -3.06
C GLU A 4 9.20 -7.60 -2.61
N THR A 5 8.95 -7.60 -1.29
CA THR A 5 7.60 -7.41 -0.73
C THR A 5 7.15 -5.97 -0.91
N TYR A 6 8.01 -4.98 -0.64
CA TYR A 6 7.67 -3.57 -0.88
C TYR A 6 7.50 -3.30 -2.37
N LEU A 7 8.35 -3.87 -3.22
CA LEU A 7 8.21 -3.75 -4.67
C LEU A 7 6.85 -4.27 -5.14
N LEU A 8 6.49 -5.51 -4.76
CA LEU A 8 5.19 -6.10 -5.11
C LEU A 8 4.03 -5.23 -4.62
N LEU A 9 4.08 -4.77 -3.37
CA LEU A 9 3.03 -3.94 -2.79
C LEU A 9 2.91 -2.59 -3.49
N MET A 10 4.02 -1.91 -3.75
CA MET A 10 4.01 -0.63 -4.45
C MET A 10 3.47 -0.76 -5.88
N GLU A 11 3.84 -1.81 -6.59
CA GLU A 11 3.30 -2.07 -7.93
C GLU A 11 1.80 -2.33 -7.89
N LYS A 12 1.33 -3.11 -6.91
CA LYS A 12 -0.10 -3.38 -6.74
C LYS A 12 -0.91 -2.18 -6.28
N ILE A 13 -0.34 -1.35 -5.40
CA ILE A 13 -0.96 -0.08 -5.00
C ILE A 13 -1.14 0.80 -6.23
N VAL A 14 -0.10 1.00 -7.04
CA VAL A 14 -0.19 1.81 -8.28
C VAL A 14 -1.25 1.23 -9.24
N GLU A 15 -1.21 -0.07 -9.50
CA GLU A 15 -2.17 -0.73 -10.39
C GLU A 15 -3.63 -0.54 -9.93
N LEU A 16 -3.90 -0.73 -8.63
CA LEU A 16 -5.24 -0.64 -8.07
C LEU A 16 -5.73 0.80 -7.97
N THR A 17 -4.88 1.75 -7.59
CA THR A 17 -5.26 3.17 -7.46
C THR A 17 -5.44 3.81 -8.84
N GLU A 18 -4.66 3.43 -9.85
CA GLU A 18 -4.90 3.87 -11.23
C GLU A 18 -6.24 3.37 -11.80
N LYS A 19 -6.70 2.18 -11.36
CA LYS A 19 -7.94 1.57 -11.83
C LYS A 19 -9.17 2.05 -11.07
N ASN A 20 -9.07 2.19 -9.74
CA ASN A 20 -10.20 2.38 -8.84
C ASN A 20 -10.18 3.73 -8.11
N GLY A 21 -9.12 4.52 -8.23
CA GLY A 21 -8.85 5.70 -7.41
C GLY A 21 -8.09 5.35 -6.15
N GLU A 22 -8.63 4.43 -5.35
CA GLU A 22 -8.06 4.02 -4.05
C GLU A 22 -7.95 2.49 -3.92
N THR A 23 -7.22 2.04 -2.92
CA THR A 23 -7.19 0.64 -2.49
C THR A 23 -7.15 0.53 -0.97
N ASP A 24 -7.57 -0.61 -0.44
CA ASP A 24 -7.50 -0.93 0.98
C ASP A 24 -6.63 -2.17 1.25
N ALA A 25 -6.36 -2.45 2.52
CA ALA A 25 -5.55 -3.58 2.95
C ALA A 25 -6.18 -4.95 2.64
N ALA A 26 -7.51 -5.06 2.53
CA ALA A 26 -8.18 -6.31 2.16
C ALA A 26 -8.05 -6.60 0.66
N ALA A 27 -8.21 -5.59 -0.20
CA ALA A 27 -7.98 -5.69 -1.63
C ALA A 27 -6.51 -6.07 -1.93
N LEU A 28 -5.55 -5.43 -1.25
CA LEU A 28 -4.13 -5.77 -1.40
C LEU A 28 -3.82 -7.19 -0.93
N ALA A 29 -4.40 -7.64 0.19
CA ALA A 29 -4.25 -9.02 0.67
C ALA A 29 -4.77 -10.04 -0.34
N TRP A 30 -5.92 -9.75 -0.97
CA TRP A 30 -6.50 -10.59 -2.01
C TRP A 30 -5.59 -10.67 -3.25
N GLU A 31 -5.13 -9.53 -3.76
CA GLU A 31 -4.33 -9.45 -4.99
C GLU A 31 -2.91 -10.00 -4.84
N THR A 32 -2.33 -9.90 -3.65
CA THR A 32 -0.96 -10.37 -3.38
C THR A 32 -0.92 -11.78 -2.79
N GLY A 33 -2.06 -12.30 -2.33
CA GLY A 33 -2.14 -13.55 -1.56
C GLY A 33 -1.51 -13.47 -0.17
N MET A 34 -1.15 -12.26 0.30
CA MET A 34 -0.56 -12.04 1.62
C MET A 34 -1.64 -11.99 2.71
N LYS A 35 -1.26 -12.24 3.96
CA LYS A 35 -2.20 -12.09 5.08
C LYS A 35 -2.49 -10.61 5.32
N HIS A 36 -3.75 -10.29 5.60
CA HIS A 36 -4.19 -8.93 5.88
C HIS A 36 -3.37 -8.23 7.00
N GLY A 37 -3.05 -8.94 8.08
CA GLY A 37 -2.21 -8.38 9.15
C GLY A 37 -0.78 -8.05 8.71
N ASP A 38 -0.20 -8.83 7.80
CA ASP A 38 1.12 -8.54 7.23
C ASP A 38 1.06 -7.32 6.30
N ILE A 39 -0.01 -7.18 5.51
CA ILE A 39 -0.26 -5.99 4.68
C ILE A 39 -0.34 -4.73 5.54
N LEU A 40 -1.18 -4.73 6.57
CA LEU A 40 -1.33 -3.58 7.47
C LEU A 40 0.01 -3.18 8.11
N LEU A 41 0.82 -4.15 8.54
CA LEU A 41 2.14 -3.88 9.08
C LEU A 41 3.03 -3.17 8.04
N ARG A 42 3.05 -3.66 6.80
CA ARG A 42 3.86 -3.05 5.72
C ARG A 42 3.37 -1.68 5.31
N LEU A 43 2.05 -1.47 5.22
CA LEU A 43 1.49 -0.17 4.89
C LEU A 43 1.89 0.88 5.94
N LYS A 44 1.84 0.52 7.24
CA LYS A 44 2.32 1.40 8.32
C LYS A 44 3.81 1.73 8.21
N GLU A 45 4.66 0.74 7.94
CA GLU A 45 6.09 0.99 7.72
C GLU A 45 6.35 1.90 6.51
N MET A 46 5.54 1.79 5.46
CA MET A 46 5.65 2.63 4.26
C MET A 46 5.13 4.06 4.52
N GLU A 47 4.08 4.21 5.33
CA GLU A 47 3.58 5.50 5.80
C GLU A 47 4.62 6.22 6.68
N GLU A 48 5.29 5.51 7.60
CA GLU A 48 6.39 6.08 8.40
C GLU A 48 7.56 6.59 7.53
N LYS A 49 7.76 5.99 6.35
CA LYS A 49 8.74 6.42 5.35
C LYS A 49 8.21 7.52 4.42
N ASN A 50 6.98 7.98 4.62
CA ASN A 50 6.26 8.93 3.78
C ASN A 50 6.15 8.45 2.31
N TRP A 51 5.96 7.15 2.08
CA TRP A 51 5.87 6.57 0.73
C TRP A 51 4.44 6.50 0.20
N LEU A 52 3.44 6.54 1.07
CA LEU A 52 2.03 6.37 0.73
C LEU A 52 1.23 7.65 1.02
N VAL A 53 0.20 7.88 0.22
CA VAL A 53 -0.88 8.80 0.54
C VAL A 53 -1.99 7.96 1.17
N THR A 54 -2.30 8.21 2.45
CA THR A 54 -3.20 7.37 3.25
C THR A 54 -4.19 8.21 4.03
N TYR A 55 -5.35 7.64 4.29
CA TYR A 55 -6.33 8.16 5.24
C TYR A 55 -7.13 7.03 5.87
N GLU A 56 -7.57 7.27 7.10
CA GLU A 56 -8.42 6.33 7.84
C GLU A 56 -9.87 6.78 7.73
N ILE A 57 -10.75 5.85 7.37
CA ILE A 57 -12.20 6.06 7.40
C ILE A 57 -12.76 5.31 8.60
N ASP A 58 -13.35 6.04 9.54
CA ASP A 58 -14.14 5.46 10.63
C ASP A 58 -15.49 5.03 10.08
N MET A 59 -15.66 3.73 9.86
CA MET A 59 -16.97 3.16 9.57
C MET A 59 -17.59 2.66 10.86
N CYS A 60 -18.93 2.69 10.96
CA CYS A 60 -19.71 2.19 12.11
C CYS A 60 -19.37 0.76 12.56
N CYS A 61 -18.57 0.00 11.80
CA CYS A 61 -18.16 -1.38 12.07
C CYS A 61 -16.63 -1.60 12.12
N GLY A 62 -15.81 -0.55 12.06
CA GLY A 62 -14.34 -0.63 12.12
C GLY A 62 -13.65 0.49 11.34
N GLU A 63 -12.39 0.75 11.68
CA GLU A 63 -11.52 1.67 10.94
C GLU A 63 -10.98 0.95 9.70
N GLU A 64 -11.17 1.54 8.52
CA GLU A 64 -10.59 1.03 7.28
C GLU A 64 -9.42 1.92 6.85
N TYR A 65 -8.29 1.28 6.55
CA TYR A 65 -7.06 1.93 6.15
C TYR A 65 -7.00 2.01 4.62
N ILE A 66 -7.18 3.22 4.10
CA ILE A 66 -7.26 3.50 2.67
C ILE A 66 -5.93 4.08 2.17
N VAL A 67 -5.52 3.63 0.99
CA VAL A 67 -4.32 4.06 0.28
C VAL A 67 -4.74 4.69 -1.07
N ASP A 68 -4.43 5.96 -1.24
CA ASP A 68 -4.67 6.79 -2.44
C ASP A 68 -3.39 6.97 -3.26
N GLY A 69 -2.61 5.90 -3.34
CA GLY A 69 -1.39 5.82 -4.16
C GLY A 69 -0.10 6.19 -3.43
N LEU A 70 0.94 6.45 -4.24
CA LEU A 70 2.30 6.74 -3.78
C LEU A 70 2.57 8.25 -3.75
N THR A 71 3.28 8.70 -2.72
CA THR A 71 3.88 10.04 -2.69
C THR A 71 5.05 10.13 -3.69
N ASP A 72 5.62 11.32 -3.88
CA ASP A 72 6.85 11.48 -4.68
C ASP A 72 8.03 10.69 -4.10
N ALA A 73 8.14 10.60 -2.77
CA ALA A 73 9.15 9.79 -2.10
C ALA A 73 8.91 8.29 -2.34
N GLY A 74 7.66 7.84 -2.32
CA GLY A 74 7.29 6.47 -2.66
C GLY A 74 7.61 6.12 -4.11
N LYS A 75 7.32 7.02 -5.06
CA LYS A 75 7.67 6.84 -6.48
C LYS A 75 9.19 6.76 -6.68
N ALA A 76 9.96 7.58 -5.97
CA ALA A 76 11.42 7.51 -6.01
C ALA A 76 11.94 6.17 -5.46
N ALA A 77 11.41 5.72 -4.32
CA ALA A 77 11.76 4.42 -3.73
C ALA A 77 11.40 3.26 -4.65
N LEU A 78 10.23 3.28 -5.29
CA LEU A 78 9.84 2.29 -6.30
C LEU A 78 10.84 2.24 -7.47
N ALA A 79 11.30 3.40 -7.95
CA ALA A 79 12.29 3.46 -9.02
C ALA A 79 13.68 2.93 -8.59
N GLU A 80 14.03 3.03 -7.31
CA GLU A 80 15.26 2.43 -6.77
C GLU A 80 15.14 0.91 -6.60
N LEU A 81 14.00 0.42 -6.12
CA LEU A 81 13.73 -1.01 -5.94
C LEU A 81 13.65 -1.80 -7.26
N LYS A 82 13.41 -1.11 -8.38
CA LYS A 82 13.38 -1.69 -9.73
C LYS A 82 14.76 -1.80 -10.40
N LYS A 83 15.81 -1.23 -9.82
CA LYS A 83 17.18 -1.26 -10.37
C LYS A 83 17.90 -2.55 -9.98
#